data_AF-E3VX89-F1
#
_entry.id   AF-E3VX89-F1
#
_cell.length_a   1.000
_cell.length_b   1.000
_cell.length_c   1.000
_cell.angle_alpha   90.00
_cell.angle_beta   90.00
_cell.angle_gamma   90.00
#
_symmetry.space_group_name_H-M   'P 1'
#
loop_
_entity.id
_entity.type
_entity.pdbx_description
1 polymer ?
#
loop_
_entity_poly.entity_id
_entity_poly.type
_entity_poly.pdbx_seq_one_letter_code
_entity_poly.pdbx_strand_id
1 'polypeptide(L)'
;MTVITTKAASAVPNFCEGIQYFGEALPDFETYGATPAIASGNISITDATDTTAVYQTLLAADALRYLTLQITASKASGHPGGFASQAEAYFASLMRTGNVFPLFPPDANSIQVCYNWALQTKNKGIVITASKSPLPIRSTFAQTEKGLIDGAVLLHEVAGGKTVVFAVIGDLTLIPVFEAAAFLETEGIGVKIVSIINPRRLYRPHDTAWDTCSEPDNGFLSDADFEQLFGGDALIGVTGGAAAMLEPIMLRSNSKRDSFAWKRGETTASAGELMAFNGLTAEALTKRAIELVH
;
A
#
# COMPACT_ATOMS: atom_id res chain seq x y z
N MET A 1 32.39 -1.15 39.00
CA MET A 1 32.35 0.17 38.35
C MET A 1 32.07 -0.06 36.88
N THR A 2 30.88 0.26 36.40
CA THR A 2 30.56 0.15 34.97
C THR A 2 31.14 1.38 34.28
N VAL A 3 32.15 1.14 33.43
CA VAL A 3 32.86 2.20 32.70
C VAL A 3 31.89 2.82 31.69
N ILE A 4 31.47 4.06 31.94
CA ILE A 4 30.77 4.87 30.96
C ILE A 4 31.83 5.35 29.97
N THR A 5 31.89 4.72 28.80
CA THR A 5 32.75 5.17 27.71
C THR A 5 32.09 6.37 27.04
N THR A 6 32.78 7.51 27.05
CA THR A 6 32.37 8.71 26.32
C THR A 6 32.48 8.47 24.81
N LYS A 7 31.39 8.70 24.09
CA LYS A 7 31.31 8.53 22.64
C LYS A 7 32.22 9.54 21.92
N ALA A 8 33.08 9.06 21.04
CA ALA A 8 33.94 9.91 20.21
C ALA A 8 33.10 10.83 19.30
N ALA A 9 33.58 12.07 19.08
CA ALA A 9 32.93 13.01 18.18
C ALA A 9 32.89 12.42 16.75
N SER A 10 31.68 12.32 16.20
CA SER A 10 31.42 11.75 14.88
C SER A 10 31.80 12.75 13.78
N ALA A 11 32.48 12.27 12.72
CA ALA A 11 32.77 13.07 11.51
C ALA A 11 31.54 13.25 10.61
N VAL A 12 30.43 12.58 10.91
CA VAL A 12 29.14 12.78 10.23
C VAL A 12 28.22 13.65 11.07
N PRO A 13 27.35 14.47 10.43
CA PRO A 13 26.38 15.30 11.13
C PRO A 13 25.56 14.50 12.15
N ASN A 14 25.15 15.15 13.24
CA ASN A 14 24.43 14.49 14.35
C ASN A 14 23.17 13.71 13.89
N PHE A 15 22.49 14.14 12.81
CA PHE A 15 21.30 13.43 12.31
C PHE A 15 21.60 12.05 11.68
N CYS A 16 22.87 11.74 11.41
CA CYS A 16 23.32 10.46 10.90
C CYS A 16 23.69 9.46 12.02
N GLU A 17 23.53 9.84 13.29
CA GLU A 17 23.86 9.00 14.44
C GLU A 17 23.01 7.73 14.49
N GLY A 18 23.65 6.55 14.58
CA GLY A 18 22.99 5.24 14.60
C GLY A 18 22.96 4.54 13.25
N ILE A 19 23.33 5.22 12.17
CA ILE A 19 23.54 4.60 10.86
C ILE A 19 24.93 3.94 10.86
N GLN A 20 24.95 2.62 10.71
CA GLN A 20 26.19 1.83 10.78
C GLN A 20 26.95 1.80 9.45
N TYR A 21 26.26 2.01 8.33
CA TYR A 21 26.83 1.93 6.98
C TYR A 21 26.34 3.12 6.15
N PHE A 22 27.28 3.87 5.60
CA PHE A 22 26.99 4.92 4.63
C PHE A 22 27.28 4.40 3.23
N GLY A 23 26.45 4.82 2.27
CA GLY A 23 26.76 4.63 0.86
C GLY A 23 28.01 5.44 0.46
N GLU A 24 28.47 5.21 -0.75
CA GLU A 24 29.54 6.01 -1.32
C GLU A 24 29.11 7.48 -1.43
N ALA A 25 30.09 8.38 -1.36
CA ALA A 25 29.83 9.79 -1.62
C ALA A 25 29.25 9.96 -3.03
N LEU A 26 28.28 10.86 -3.15
CA LEU A 26 27.71 11.17 -4.46
C LEU A 26 28.80 11.76 -5.38
N PRO A 27 28.92 11.28 -6.62
CA PRO A 27 29.87 11.83 -7.58
C PRO A 27 29.73 13.34 -7.69
N ASP A 28 30.86 14.04 -7.76
CA ASP A 28 30.93 15.50 -7.95
C ASP A 28 30.29 16.37 -6.85
N PHE A 29 29.88 15.78 -5.71
CA PHE A 29 29.32 16.54 -4.59
C PHE A 29 30.27 17.62 -4.06
N GLU A 30 31.57 17.33 -4.01
CA GLU A 30 32.58 18.32 -3.60
C GLU A 30 32.72 19.48 -4.60
N THR A 31 32.32 19.27 -5.85
CA THR A 31 32.41 20.30 -6.90
C THR A 31 31.12 21.13 -6.98
N TYR A 32 29.96 20.49 -6.87
CA TYR A 32 28.66 21.14 -7.11
C TYR A 32 27.72 21.18 -5.90
N GLY A 33 28.04 20.49 -4.80
CA GLY A 33 27.24 20.41 -3.57
C GLY A 33 27.86 21.10 -2.36
N ALA A 34 29.13 21.52 -2.44
CA ALA A 34 29.87 22.11 -1.33
C ALA A 34 29.31 23.46 -0.86
N THR A 35 28.70 24.24 -1.75
CA THR A 35 28.10 25.55 -1.44
C THR A 35 26.65 25.61 -1.93
N PRO A 36 25.69 26.14 -1.14
CA PRO A 36 24.29 26.22 -1.56
C PRO A 36 24.11 26.97 -2.88
N ALA A 37 23.34 26.40 -3.82
CA ALA A 37 23.02 27.02 -5.09
C ALA A 37 22.21 28.33 -4.95
N ILE A 38 21.48 28.47 -3.84
CA ILE A 38 20.83 29.72 -3.44
C ILE A 38 21.56 30.24 -2.20
N ALA A 39 22.30 31.34 -2.36
CA ALA A 39 23.04 31.94 -1.26
C ALA A 39 22.14 32.45 -0.13
N SER A 40 22.67 32.49 1.09
CA SER A 40 21.94 32.99 2.26
C SER A 40 21.43 34.42 2.03
N GLY A 41 20.13 34.62 2.27
CA GLY A 41 19.45 35.91 2.03
C GLY A 41 18.81 36.05 0.65
N ASN A 42 19.02 35.09 -0.26
CA ASN A 42 18.39 35.06 -1.57
C ASN A 42 17.23 34.05 -1.63
N ILE A 43 16.36 34.20 -2.62
CA ILE A 43 15.17 33.35 -2.81
C ILE A 43 15.14 32.59 -4.14
N SER A 44 16.12 32.81 -5.01
CA SER A 44 16.18 32.18 -6.33
C SER A 44 17.61 32.09 -6.85
N ILE A 45 17.81 31.19 -7.81
CA ILE A 45 19.00 31.18 -8.67
C ILE A 45 18.91 32.32 -9.69
N THR A 46 20.05 32.78 -10.19
CA THR A 46 20.12 33.84 -11.21
C THR A 46 20.19 33.31 -12.64
N ASP A 47 20.57 32.03 -12.79
CA ASP A 47 20.69 31.34 -14.08
C ASP A 47 20.20 29.89 -13.92
N ALA A 48 19.23 29.49 -14.74
CA ALA A 48 18.67 28.14 -14.73
C ALA A 48 19.59 27.08 -15.38
N THR A 49 20.65 27.53 -16.07
CA THR A 49 21.64 26.65 -16.72
C THR A 49 22.91 26.47 -15.89
N ASP A 50 23.00 27.13 -14.73
CA ASP A 50 24.11 26.96 -13.81
C ASP A 50 24.23 25.50 -13.34
N THR A 51 25.41 24.92 -13.52
CA THR A 51 25.63 23.49 -13.26
C THR A 51 25.50 23.13 -11.79
N THR A 52 25.82 24.06 -10.88
CA THR A 52 25.65 23.89 -9.43
C THR A 52 24.17 23.87 -9.04
N ALA A 53 23.38 24.80 -9.57
CA ALA A 53 21.93 24.82 -9.41
C ALA A 53 21.25 23.56 -9.97
N VAL A 54 21.64 23.12 -11.17
CA VAL A 54 21.11 21.90 -11.79
C VAL A 54 21.44 20.67 -10.94
N TYR A 55 22.69 20.52 -10.51
CA TYR A 55 23.12 19.39 -9.68
C TYR A 55 22.36 19.33 -8.35
N GLN A 56 22.26 20.46 -7.62
CA GLN A 56 21.54 20.48 -6.34
C GLN A 56 20.02 20.32 -6.49
N THR A 57 19.45 20.72 -7.62
CA THR A 57 18.03 20.44 -7.93
C THR A 57 17.81 18.95 -8.15
N LEU A 58 18.71 18.27 -8.87
CA LEU A 58 18.65 16.82 -9.05
C LEU A 58 18.85 16.09 -7.73
N LEU A 59 19.77 16.55 -6.88
CA LEU A 59 19.97 16.02 -5.52
C LEU A 59 18.72 16.18 -4.66
N ALA A 60 18.09 17.36 -4.66
CA ALA A 60 16.85 17.60 -3.94
C ALA A 60 15.70 16.75 -4.52
N ALA A 61 15.63 16.58 -5.84
CA ALA A 61 14.64 15.70 -6.48
C ALA A 61 14.86 14.23 -6.12
N ASP A 62 16.10 13.75 -6.01
CA ASP A 62 16.40 12.39 -5.58
C ASP A 62 16.14 12.18 -4.09
N ALA A 63 16.48 13.15 -3.24
CA ALA A 63 16.09 13.16 -1.83
C ALA A 63 14.57 13.19 -1.66
N LEU A 64 13.85 13.99 -2.46
CA LEU A 64 12.39 14.04 -2.46
C LEU A 64 11.79 12.76 -3.04
N ARG A 65 12.38 12.10 -4.03
CA ARG A 65 11.95 10.78 -4.49
C ARG A 65 12.09 9.76 -3.35
N TYR A 66 13.20 9.76 -2.63
CA TYR A 66 13.41 8.90 -1.46
C TYR A 66 12.49 9.22 -0.27
N LEU A 67 12.19 10.50 -0.01
CA LEU A 67 11.36 10.95 1.11
C LEU A 67 9.85 10.89 0.81
N THR A 68 9.43 11.16 -0.43
CA THR A 68 8.03 11.19 -0.87
C THR A 68 7.46 9.79 -1.03
N LEU A 69 8.31 8.80 -1.33
CA LEU A 69 7.94 7.39 -1.25
C LEU A 69 7.68 6.91 0.20
N GLN A 70 8.07 7.70 1.21
CA GLN A 70 7.88 7.37 2.63
C GLN A 70 6.74 8.12 3.34
N ILE A 71 6.20 9.27 2.86
CA ILE A 71 5.31 10.11 3.72
C ILE A 71 3.99 10.66 3.10
N THR A 72 3.65 10.50 1.82
CA THR A 72 2.38 11.09 1.32
C THR A 72 1.52 10.15 0.48
N ALA A 73 0.78 9.27 1.15
CA ALA A 73 -0.46 8.68 0.61
C ALA A 73 -1.66 9.07 1.51
N SER A 74 -1.81 10.35 1.87
CA SER A 74 -2.71 10.74 2.97
C SER A 74 -4.17 10.97 2.51
N LYS A 75 -4.81 9.92 2.01
CA LYS A 75 -6.28 9.90 1.78
C LYS A 75 -7.08 10.13 3.06
N ALA A 76 -6.52 9.70 4.20
CA ALA A 76 -7.08 9.93 5.53
C ALA A 76 -7.19 11.42 5.94
N SER A 77 -6.53 12.35 5.23
CA SER A 77 -6.50 13.78 5.61
C SER A 77 -7.66 14.61 5.06
N GLY A 78 -8.50 14.06 4.16
CA GLY A 78 -9.49 14.84 3.40
C GLY A 78 -8.89 15.77 2.34
N HIS A 79 -7.55 15.87 2.25
CA HIS A 79 -6.84 16.68 1.25
C HIS A 79 -5.94 15.87 0.28
N PRO A 80 -6.35 14.71 -0.25
CA PRO A 80 -5.55 13.95 -1.21
C PRO A 80 -5.68 14.54 -2.62
N GLY A 81 -5.08 15.72 -2.81
CA GLY A 81 -4.81 16.27 -4.13
C GLY A 81 -3.46 15.78 -4.64
N GLY A 82 -3.39 15.35 -5.91
CA GLY A 82 -2.13 15.20 -6.65
C GLY A 82 -1.57 13.78 -6.81
N PHE A 83 -0.37 13.69 -7.41
CA PHE A 83 0.36 12.46 -7.74
C PHE A 83 0.55 11.52 -6.55
N ALA A 84 0.81 12.10 -5.36
CA ALA A 84 0.99 11.41 -4.09
C ALA A 84 -0.20 10.49 -3.71
N SER A 85 -1.43 10.87 -4.09
CA SER A 85 -2.65 10.09 -3.78
C SER A 85 -2.90 8.90 -4.72
N GLN A 86 -2.01 8.69 -5.69
CA GLN A 86 -2.07 7.60 -6.67
C GLN A 86 -0.77 6.79 -6.71
N ALA A 87 0.07 6.87 -5.68
CA ALA A 87 1.30 6.07 -5.60
C ALA A 87 1.01 4.56 -5.78
N GLU A 88 -0.17 4.10 -5.33
CA GLU A 88 -0.62 2.73 -5.54
C GLU A 88 -0.73 2.33 -7.03
N ALA A 89 -1.02 3.27 -7.94
CA ALA A 89 -1.07 2.97 -9.37
C ALA A 89 0.31 2.59 -9.92
N TYR A 90 1.34 3.35 -9.50
CA TYR A 90 2.72 3.04 -9.88
C TYR A 90 3.14 1.69 -9.32
N PHE A 91 2.89 1.43 -8.04
CA PHE A 91 3.24 0.14 -7.44
C PHE A 91 2.44 -1.03 -7.99
N ALA A 92 1.21 -0.81 -8.44
CA ALA A 92 0.44 -1.84 -9.13
C ALA A 92 1.15 -2.25 -10.43
N SER A 93 1.66 -1.27 -11.20
CA SER A 93 2.44 -1.56 -12.41
C SER A 93 3.74 -2.33 -12.15
N LEU A 94 4.29 -2.23 -10.93
CA LEU A 94 5.51 -2.92 -10.55
C LEU A 94 5.25 -4.35 -10.02
N MET A 95 4.03 -4.72 -9.65
CA MET A 95 3.78 -6.06 -9.07
C MET A 95 4.19 -7.22 -10.00
N ARG A 96 4.06 -7.02 -11.31
CA ARG A 96 4.41 -8.04 -12.33
C ARG A 96 5.92 -8.18 -12.56
N THR A 97 6.75 -7.25 -12.09
CA THR A 97 8.22 -7.35 -12.27
C THR A 97 8.84 -8.49 -11.46
N GLY A 98 8.10 -9.03 -10.48
CA GLY A 98 8.49 -10.23 -9.74
C GLY A 98 9.16 -9.98 -8.39
N ASN A 99 9.71 -8.79 -8.14
CA ASN A 99 10.43 -8.45 -6.90
C ASN A 99 9.86 -7.27 -6.11
N VAL A 100 8.72 -6.70 -6.51
CA VAL A 100 8.04 -5.62 -5.79
C VAL A 100 6.78 -6.14 -5.10
N PHE A 101 6.63 -5.82 -3.81
CA PHE A 101 5.58 -6.28 -2.90
C PHE A 101 4.89 -5.09 -2.26
N PRO A 102 3.80 -4.59 -2.86
CA PRO A 102 2.90 -3.68 -2.18
C PRO A 102 2.14 -4.44 -1.10
N LEU A 103 2.11 -3.89 0.11
CA LEU A 103 1.46 -4.45 1.29
C LEU A 103 0.41 -3.49 1.82
N PHE A 104 -0.74 -4.03 2.21
CA PHE A 104 -1.92 -3.29 2.69
C PHE A 104 -2.45 -3.90 3.99
N PRO A 105 -1.70 -3.78 5.10
CA PRO A 105 -2.13 -4.31 6.39
C PRO A 105 -3.49 -3.71 6.82
N PRO A 106 -4.50 -4.52 7.22
CA PRO A 106 -5.83 -4.02 7.60
C PRO A 106 -5.90 -3.32 8.96
N ASP A 107 -4.86 -3.43 9.79
CA ASP A 107 -4.86 -2.90 11.15
C ASP A 107 -3.44 -2.79 11.73
N ALA A 108 -3.31 -2.23 12.94
CA ALA A 108 -2.03 -2.03 13.60
C ALA A 108 -1.28 -3.30 14.00
N ASN A 109 -1.98 -4.44 14.17
CA ASN A 109 -1.29 -5.71 14.37
C ASN A 109 -0.62 -6.14 13.07
N SER A 110 -1.36 -6.04 11.97
CA SER A 110 -0.87 -6.41 10.66
C SER A 110 0.27 -5.51 10.18
N ILE A 111 0.22 -4.21 10.51
CA ILE A 111 1.31 -3.25 10.25
C ILE A 111 2.62 -3.75 10.86
N GLN A 112 2.61 -4.15 12.13
CA GLN A 112 3.82 -4.61 12.83
C GLN A 112 4.42 -5.86 12.17
N VAL A 113 3.58 -6.84 11.84
CA VAL A 113 4.02 -8.06 11.16
C VAL A 113 4.58 -7.75 9.77
N CYS A 114 3.92 -6.89 8.99
CA CYS A 114 4.42 -6.45 7.68
C CYS A 114 5.77 -5.75 7.78
N TYR A 115 5.95 -4.86 8.77
CA TYR A 115 7.24 -4.20 9.02
C TYR A 115 8.32 -5.20 9.41
N ASN A 116 8.03 -6.13 10.32
CA ASN A 116 8.99 -7.16 10.71
C ASN A 116 9.40 -8.03 9.52
N TRP A 117 8.44 -8.46 8.69
CA TRP A 117 8.72 -9.20 7.46
C TRP A 117 9.59 -8.38 6.50
N ALA A 118 9.30 -7.10 6.34
CA ALA A 118 10.06 -6.21 5.46
C ALA A 118 11.53 -6.06 5.89
N LEU A 119 11.79 -5.89 7.19
CA LEU A 119 13.15 -5.76 7.74
C LEU A 119 14.00 -7.03 7.60
N GLN A 120 13.36 -8.20 7.50
CA GLN A 120 14.03 -9.48 7.34
C GLN A 120 14.20 -9.90 5.86
N THR A 121 13.50 -9.23 4.95
CA THR A 121 13.50 -9.55 3.52
C THR A 121 14.65 -8.85 2.80
N LYS A 122 15.27 -9.54 1.82
CA LYS A 122 16.39 -9.03 1.03
C LYS A 122 16.04 -8.99 -0.45
N ASN A 123 16.67 -8.09 -1.21
CA ASN A 123 16.51 -7.95 -2.66
C ASN A 123 15.08 -7.74 -3.18
N LYS A 124 14.14 -7.33 -2.32
CA LYS A 124 12.75 -7.03 -2.69
C LYS A 124 12.46 -5.55 -2.45
N GLY A 125 11.65 -4.94 -3.32
CA GLY A 125 11.04 -3.64 -3.07
C GLY A 125 9.76 -3.84 -2.28
N ILE A 126 9.68 -3.34 -1.05
CA ILE A 126 8.50 -3.51 -0.18
C ILE A 126 7.90 -2.15 0.12
N VAL A 127 6.60 -2.03 -0.15
CA VAL A 127 5.85 -0.79 0.05
C VAL A 127 4.73 -1.11 1.01
N ILE A 128 4.66 -0.42 2.14
CA ILE A 128 3.61 -0.64 3.13
C ILE A 128 2.69 0.58 3.09
N THR A 129 1.44 0.38 2.67
CA THR A 129 0.39 1.40 2.71
C THR A 129 -0.50 1.12 3.91
N ALA A 130 -0.45 2.00 4.90
CA ALA A 130 -1.16 1.85 6.16
C ALA A 130 -1.68 3.19 6.67
N SER A 131 -2.81 3.19 7.37
CA SER A 131 -3.34 4.40 7.98
C SER A 131 -2.61 4.75 9.28
N LYS A 132 -2.44 6.06 9.48
CA LYS A 132 -2.08 6.65 10.79
C LYS A 132 -3.28 6.87 11.72
N SER A 133 -4.49 6.64 11.20
CA SER A 133 -5.75 6.85 11.92
C SER A 133 -5.97 5.75 12.97
N PRO A 134 -6.61 6.05 14.10
CA PRO A 134 -6.95 5.06 15.11
C PRO A 134 -8.10 4.16 14.62
N LEU A 135 -7.76 3.09 13.89
CA LEU A 135 -8.72 2.14 13.32
C LEU A 135 -8.82 0.85 14.17
N PRO A 136 -9.93 0.10 14.08
CA PRO A 136 -10.09 -1.16 14.80
C PRO A 136 -9.02 -2.20 14.47
N ILE A 137 -8.63 -3.00 15.46
CA ILE A 137 -7.82 -4.20 15.26
C ILE A 137 -8.72 -5.35 14.77
N ARG A 138 -8.37 -5.99 13.66
CA ARG A 138 -9.20 -7.01 12.99
C ARG A 138 -8.51 -8.37 12.86
N SER A 139 -7.20 -8.42 13.03
CA SER A 139 -6.38 -9.61 12.84
C SER A 139 -5.41 -9.81 14.00
N THR A 140 -5.07 -11.07 14.25
CA THR A 140 -3.96 -11.46 15.11
C THR A 140 -2.64 -11.44 14.33
N PHE A 141 -1.51 -11.47 15.04
CA PHE A 141 -0.20 -11.62 14.39
C PHE A 141 -0.13 -12.90 13.54
N ALA A 142 -0.53 -14.04 14.09
CA ALA A 142 -0.52 -15.32 13.39
C ALA A 142 -1.38 -15.30 12.12
N GLN A 143 -2.55 -14.66 12.16
CA GLN A 143 -3.38 -14.47 10.97
C GLN A 143 -2.69 -13.59 9.93
N THR A 144 -2.00 -12.52 10.34
CA THR A 144 -1.24 -11.68 9.39
C THR A 144 -0.04 -12.41 8.80
N GLU A 145 0.72 -13.16 9.61
CA GLU A 145 1.85 -13.94 9.12
C GLU A 145 1.41 -14.92 8.04
N LYS A 146 0.29 -15.61 8.27
CA LYS A 146 -0.33 -16.45 7.24
C LYS A 146 -0.80 -15.62 6.04
N GLY A 147 -1.48 -14.50 6.27
CA GLY A 147 -1.99 -13.63 5.20
C GLY A 147 -0.91 -12.97 4.35
N LEU A 148 0.31 -12.78 4.84
CA LEU A 148 1.46 -12.33 4.04
C LEU A 148 1.94 -13.39 3.04
N ILE A 149 1.81 -14.67 3.41
CA ILE A 149 2.14 -15.83 2.58
C ILE A 149 1.01 -16.07 1.59
N ASP A 150 -0.22 -16.11 2.06
CA ASP A 150 -1.40 -16.40 1.24
C ASP A 150 -1.80 -15.22 0.34
N GLY A 151 -1.39 -14.00 0.70
CA GLY A 151 -1.82 -12.77 0.05
C GLY A 151 -3.01 -12.08 0.70
N ALA A 152 -3.80 -12.79 1.50
CA ALA A 152 -5.01 -12.27 2.11
C ALA A 152 -5.39 -12.99 3.41
N VAL A 153 -6.29 -12.38 4.17
CA VAL A 153 -6.86 -12.93 5.40
C VAL A 153 -8.38 -12.77 5.40
N LEU A 154 -9.10 -13.82 5.77
CA LEU A 154 -10.54 -13.77 6.00
C LEU A 154 -10.80 -13.07 7.35
N LEU A 155 -11.53 -11.95 7.30
CA LEU A 155 -11.87 -11.16 8.49
C LEU A 155 -13.29 -11.41 9.00
N HIS A 156 -14.19 -11.83 8.12
CA HIS A 156 -15.60 -12.04 8.43
C HIS A 156 -16.23 -13.01 7.44
N GLU A 157 -17.08 -13.90 7.93
CA GLU A 157 -17.84 -14.84 7.11
C GLU A 157 -19.19 -15.13 7.74
N VAL A 158 -20.26 -14.97 6.96
CA VAL A 158 -21.63 -15.32 7.33
C VAL A 158 -22.26 -16.09 6.17
N ALA A 159 -22.90 -17.21 6.49
CA ALA A 159 -23.62 -18.01 5.51
C ALA A 159 -24.99 -17.40 5.16
N GLY A 160 -25.46 -17.61 3.93
CA GLY A 160 -26.77 -17.19 3.46
C GLY A 160 -27.17 -17.90 2.18
N GLY A 161 -28.26 -17.48 1.54
CA GLY A 161 -28.77 -18.14 0.33
C GLY A 161 -27.89 -17.97 -0.91
N LYS A 162 -27.16 -16.85 -0.95
CA LYS A 162 -26.13 -16.48 -1.93
C LYS A 162 -24.92 -15.95 -1.19
N THR A 163 -23.73 -15.98 -1.78
CA THR A 163 -22.52 -15.45 -1.15
C THR A 163 -21.90 -14.32 -1.96
N VAL A 164 -21.78 -13.14 -1.33
CA VAL A 164 -21.02 -12.00 -1.85
C VAL A 164 -19.65 -11.97 -1.17
N VAL A 165 -18.59 -11.94 -1.96
CA VAL A 165 -17.22 -11.78 -1.46
C VAL A 165 -16.77 -10.34 -1.64
N PHE A 166 -16.43 -9.66 -0.56
CA PHE A 166 -15.71 -8.39 -0.60
C PHE A 166 -14.21 -8.63 -0.49
N ALA A 167 -13.48 -8.35 -1.58
CA ALA A 167 -12.03 -8.43 -1.64
C ALA A 167 -11.44 -7.02 -1.41
N VAL A 168 -10.93 -6.76 -0.20
CA VAL A 168 -10.66 -5.39 0.27
C VAL A 168 -9.16 -5.10 0.39
N ILE A 169 -8.71 -4.02 -0.26
CA ILE A 169 -7.36 -3.48 -0.15
C ILE A 169 -7.41 -2.13 0.57
N GLY A 170 -6.83 -2.07 1.77
CA GLY A 170 -6.76 -0.87 2.60
C GLY A 170 -7.69 -0.92 3.81
N ASP A 171 -7.22 -0.36 4.92
CA ASP A 171 -7.86 -0.39 6.23
C ASP A 171 -9.11 0.51 6.33
N LEU A 172 -9.07 1.72 5.76
CA LEU A 172 -10.20 2.65 5.76
C LEU A 172 -11.42 2.10 5.00
N THR A 173 -11.18 1.42 3.87
CA THR A 173 -12.26 0.84 3.06
C THR A 173 -12.96 -0.32 3.74
N LEU A 174 -12.38 -0.90 4.80
CA LEU A 174 -13.09 -1.90 5.59
C LEU A 174 -14.30 -1.30 6.32
N ILE A 175 -14.30 -0.01 6.65
CA ILE A 175 -15.43 0.64 7.34
C ILE A 175 -16.74 0.49 6.54
N PRO A 176 -16.86 1.03 5.31
CA PRO A 176 -18.09 0.89 4.53
C PRO A 176 -18.37 -0.57 4.11
N VAL A 177 -17.35 -1.43 4.02
CA VAL A 177 -17.54 -2.85 3.69
C VAL A 177 -18.19 -3.62 4.84
N PHE A 178 -17.75 -3.41 6.09
CA PHE A 178 -18.39 -4.03 7.26
C PHE A 178 -19.82 -3.52 7.45
N GLU A 179 -20.07 -2.24 7.19
CA GLU A 179 -21.43 -1.69 7.18
C GLU A 179 -22.30 -2.34 6.09
N ALA A 180 -21.78 -2.48 4.87
CA ALA A 180 -22.49 -3.15 3.78
C ALA A 180 -22.79 -4.63 4.10
N ALA A 181 -21.82 -5.34 4.69
CA ALA A 181 -21.98 -6.73 5.11
C ALA A 181 -23.13 -6.88 6.11
N ALA A 182 -23.19 -6.02 7.13
CA ALA A 182 -24.28 -6.04 8.11
C ALA A 182 -25.66 -5.87 7.46
N PHE A 183 -25.79 -5.02 6.44
CA PHE A 183 -27.04 -4.89 5.69
C PHE A 183 -27.37 -6.14 4.86
N LEU A 184 -26.40 -6.69 4.12
CA LEU A 184 -26.61 -7.89 3.32
C LEU A 184 -27.02 -9.11 4.16
N GLU A 185 -26.45 -9.22 5.36
CA GLU A 185 -26.81 -10.26 6.33
C GLU A 185 -28.28 -10.17 6.75
N THR A 186 -28.80 -8.95 6.95
CA THR A 186 -30.23 -8.77 7.27
C THR A 186 -31.16 -9.17 6.12
N GLU A 187 -30.67 -9.15 4.89
CA GLU A 187 -31.39 -9.62 3.69
C GLU A 187 -31.20 -11.13 3.44
N GLY A 188 -30.51 -11.85 4.34
CA GLY A 188 -30.24 -13.29 4.19
C GLY A 188 -29.19 -13.63 3.13
N ILE A 189 -28.42 -12.65 2.68
CA ILE A 189 -27.30 -12.82 1.76
C ILE A 189 -26.04 -13.09 2.59
N GLY A 190 -25.38 -14.20 2.31
CA GLY A 190 -24.10 -14.56 2.92
C GLY A 190 -22.98 -13.64 2.43
N VAL A 191 -22.01 -13.39 3.29
CA VAL A 191 -20.92 -12.45 3.02
C VAL A 191 -19.59 -13.04 3.46
N LYS A 192 -18.55 -12.84 2.65
CA LYS A 192 -17.14 -12.99 3.05
C LYS A 192 -16.44 -11.64 2.93
N ILE A 193 -15.74 -11.20 3.98
CA ILE A 193 -14.83 -10.04 3.91
C ILE A 193 -13.40 -10.58 3.95
N VAL A 194 -12.73 -10.51 2.80
CA VAL A 194 -11.35 -10.95 2.63
C VAL A 194 -10.46 -9.73 2.48
N SER A 195 -9.64 -9.46 3.49
CA SER A 195 -8.65 -8.38 3.44
C SER A 195 -7.39 -8.86 2.72
N ILE A 196 -7.01 -8.14 1.68
CA ILE A 196 -5.83 -8.43 0.87
C ILE A 196 -4.65 -7.68 1.47
N ILE A 197 -3.70 -8.44 2.02
CA ILE A 197 -2.48 -7.90 2.64
C ILE A 197 -1.37 -7.79 1.60
N ASN A 198 -1.21 -8.78 0.73
CA ASN A 198 -0.12 -8.87 -0.23
C ASN A 198 -0.68 -9.28 -1.61
N PRO A 199 -1.24 -8.33 -2.39
CA PRO A 199 -1.89 -8.62 -3.67
C PRO A 199 -0.97 -9.35 -4.66
N ARG A 200 0.36 -9.14 -4.60
CA ARG A 200 1.31 -9.85 -5.47
C ARG A 200 1.21 -11.38 -5.31
N ARG A 201 1.00 -11.89 -4.09
CA ARG A 201 0.84 -13.34 -3.82
C ARG A 201 -0.39 -13.94 -4.51
N LEU A 202 -1.34 -13.11 -4.91
CA LEU A 202 -2.59 -13.55 -5.53
C LEU A 202 -2.49 -13.67 -7.05
N TYR A 203 -1.38 -13.31 -7.70
CA TYR A 203 -1.15 -13.62 -9.10
C TYR A 203 -0.96 -15.12 -9.34
N ARG A 204 -1.07 -15.57 -10.60
CA ARG A 204 -0.58 -16.90 -11.00
C ARG A 204 0.93 -16.83 -11.27
N PRO A 205 1.67 -17.94 -11.16
CA PRO A 205 3.11 -17.95 -11.43
C PRO A 205 3.52 -17.37 -12.79
N HIS A 206 2.68 -17.50 -13.82
CA HIS A 206 2.95 -17.00 -15.17
C HIS A 206 2.55 -15.53 -15.39
N ASP A 207 1.88 -14.88 -14.44
CA ASP A 207 1.49 -13.47 -14.55
C ASP A 207 2.64 -12.50 -14.22
N THR A 208 3.72 -13.00 -13.63
CA THR A 208 4.83 -12.19 -13.12
C THR A 208 6.18 -12.76 -13.58
N ALA A 209 7.19 -11.89 -13.74
CA ALA A 209 8.55 -12.27 -14.16
C ALA A 209 9.45 -12.67 -12.97
N TRP A 210 8.89 -13.30 -11.93
CA TRP A 210 9.58 -13.60 -10.68
C TRP A 210 10.80 -14.50 -10.84
N ASP A 211 10.79 -15.37 -11.85
CA ASP A 211 11.84 -16.33 -12.17
C ASP A 211 13.09 -15.67 -12.75
N THR A 212 12.94 -14.46 -13.30
CA THR A 212 14.05 -13.65 -13.84
C THR A 212 14.78 -12.81 -12.78
N CYS A 213 14.24 -12.71 -11.57
CA CYS A 213 14.82 -11.93 -10.49
C CYS A 213 16.07 -12.61 -9.90
N SER A 214 17.07 -11.85 -9.46
CA SER A 214 18.29 -12.39 -8.82
C SER A 214 18.00 -13.27 -7.60
N GLU A 215 16.89 -12.98 -6.90
CA GLU A 215 16.32 -13.83 -5.87
C GLU A 215 14.88 -14.17 -6.29
N PRO A 216 14.65 -15.32 -6.95
CA PRO A 216 13.32 -15.72 -7.39
C PRO A 216 12.36 -15.97 -6.21
N ASP A 217 11.09 -15.60 -6.37
CA ASP A 217 10.04 -15.88 -5.37
C ASP A 217 8.73 -16.36 -6.03
N ASN A 218 8.52 -17.69 -5.98
CA ASN A 218 7.36 -18.39 -6.56
C ASN A 218 6.24 -18.67 -5.55
N GLY A 219 6.20 -18.00 -4.40
CA GLY A 219 5.21 -18.30 -3.36
C GLY A 219 3.82 -17.73 -3.68
N PHE A 220 3.23 -18.05 -4.83
CA PHE A 220 1.88 -17.61 -5.21
C PHE A 220 0.82 -18.53 -4.61
N LEU A 221 -0.34 -17.97 -4.25
CA LEU A 221 -1.46 -18.73 -3.73
C LEU A 221 -2.01 -19.69 -4.79
N SER A 222 -2.23 -20.95 -4.41
CA SER A 222 -2.79 -21.98 -5.31
C SER A 222 -4.19 -21.60 -5.79
N ASP A 223 -4.64 -22.17 -6.91
CA ASP A 223 -6.01 -21.93 -7.41
C ASP A 223 -7.08 -22.47 -6.46
N ALA A 224 -6.81 -23.59 -5.78
CA ALA A 224 -7.73 -24.15 -4.79
C ALA A 224 -7.88 -23.24 -3.57
N ASP A 225 -6.78 -22.72 -3.04
CA ASP A 225 -6.82 -21.81 -1.88
C ASP A 225 -7.38 -20.44 -2.27
N PHE A 226 -7.13 -19.99 -3.50
CA PHE A 226 -7.77 -18.78 -4.04
C PHE A 226 -9.29 -18.95 -4.12
N GLU A 227 -9.79 -20.09 -4.62
CA GLU A 227 -11.21 -20.38 -4.67
C GLU A 227 -11.82 -20.46 -3.26
N GLN A 228 -11.10 -21.00 -2.27
CA GLN A 228 -11.56 -21.02 -0.89
C GLN A 228 -11.80 -19.60 -0.33
N LEU A 229 -10.87 -18.68 -0.58
CA LEU A 229 -10.95 -17.30 -0.11
C LEU A 229 -11.97 -16.48 -0.92
N PHE A 230 -11.88 -16.54 -2.25
CA PHE A 230 -12.55 -15.60 -3.15
C PHE A 230 -13.76 -16.18 -3.90
N GLY A 231 -14.06 -17.47 -3.71
CA GLY A 231 -15.22 -18.13 -4.29
C GLY A 231 -16.54 -17.68 -3.66
N GLY A 232 -17.52 -17.40 -4.50
CA GLY A 232 -18.88 -16.98 -4.16
C GLY A 232 -19.74 -16.74 -5.40
N ASP A 233 -21.01 -16.38 -5.21
CA ASP A 233 -21.91 -16.02 -6.32
C ASP A 233 -21.53 -14.67 -6.95
N ALA A 234 -20.99 -13.74 -6.15
CA ALA A 234 -20.50 -12.45 -6.62
C ALA A 234 -19.21 -12.04 -5.89
N LEU A 235 -18.38 -11.24 -6.55
CA LEU A 235 -17.16 -10.65 -5.97
C LEU A 235 -17.12 -9.14 -6.21
N ILE A 236 -16.90 -8.36 -5.15
CA ILE A 236 -16.66 -6.92 -5.25
C ILE A 236 -15.26 -6.63 -4.71
N GLY A 237 -14.38 -6.17 -5.60
CA GLY A 237 -13.08 -5.64 -5.19
C GLY A 237 -13.23 -4.22 -4.69
N VAL A 238 -12.72 -3.92 -3.49
CA VAL A 238 -12.83 -2.59 -2.88
C VAL A 238 -11.44 -2.08 -2.53
N THR A 239 -11.10 -0.88 -2.98
CA THR A 239 -9.83 -0.24 -2.63
C THR A 239 -9.97 1.27 -2.48
N GLY A 240 -9.28 1.82 -1.48
CA GLY A 240 -9.12 3.25 -1.33
C GLY A 240 -8.13 3.85 -2.34
N GLY A 241 -7.48 3.04 -3.18
CA GLY A 241 -6.49 3.49 -4.17
C GLY A 241 -6.79 3.05 -5.59
N ALA A 242 -5.74 2.88 -6.37
CA ALA A 242 -5.86 2.56 -7.77
C ALA A 242 -6.48 1.17 -7.96
N ALA A 243 -7.50 1.07 -8.83
CA ALA A 243 -8.18 -0.19 -9.13
C ALA A 243 -7.22 -1.31 -9.60
N ALA A 244 -6.10 -0.93 -10.21
CA ALA A 244 -5.06 -1.85 -10.67
C ALA A 244 -4.49 -2.74 -9.54
N MET A 245 -4.57 -2.32 -8.27
CA MET A 245 -4.18 -3.17 -7.14
C MET A 245 -5.04 -4.44 -7.01
N LEU A 246 -6.26 -4.42 -7.54
CA LEU A 246 -7.19 -5.56 -7.53
C LEU A 246 -6.98 -6.51 -8.72
N GLU A 247 -6.09 -6.19 -9.66
CA GLU A 247 -5.85 -6.98 -10.88
C GLU A 247 -5.72 -8.50 -10.63
N PRO A 248 -4.90 -9.00 -9.68
CA PRO A 248 -4.75 -10.45 -9.51
C PRO A 248 -6.06 -11.16 -9.14
N ILE A 249 -6.93 -10.50 -8.36
CA ILE A 249 -8.23 -11.02 -7.99
C ILE A 249 -9.17 -11.02 -9.21
N MET A 250 -9.15 -9.92 -9.98
CA MET A 250 -9.93 -9.78 -11.20
C MET A 250 -9.44 -10.67 -12.35
N LEU A 251 -8.22 -11.21 -12.32
CA LEU A 251 -7.78 -12.19 -13.33
C LEU A 251 -8.18 -13.62 -12.98
N ARG A 252 -8.45 -13.89 -11.69
CA ARG A 252 -8.65 -15.24 -11.16
C ARG A 252 -10.08 -15.57 -10.78
N SER A 253 -10.87 -14.59 -10.37
CA SER A 253 -12.26 -14.79 -9.95
C SER A 253 -13.12 -15.36 -11.09
N ASN A 254 -13.93 -16.37 -10.78
CA ASN A 254 -14.91 -16.95 -11.71
C ASN A 254 -16.35 -16.40 -11.50
N SER A 255 -16.54 -15.51 -10.53
CA SER A 255 -17.85 -14.95 -10.16
C SER A 255 -18.25 -13.76 -11.03
N LYS A 256 -19.55 -13.41 -11.03
CA LYS A 256 -19.98 -12.06 -11.43
C LYS A 256 -19.25 -11.05 -10.54
N ARG A 257 -18.65 -10.00 -11.12
CA ARG A 257 -17.73 -9.15 -10.35
C ARG A 257 -17.74 -7.69 -10.76
N ASP A 258 -17.35 -6.84 -9.81
CA ASP A 258 -17.15 -5.41 -10.02
C ASP A 258 -16.04 -4.85 -9.10
N SER A 259 -15.62 -3.61 -9.35
CA SER A 259 -14.60 -2.92 -8.55
C SER A 259 -15.06 -1.53 -8.09
N PHE A 260 -14.85 -1.25 -6.81
CA PHE A 260 -14.98 0.07 -6.21
C PHE A 260 -13.59 0.56 -5.84
N ALA A 261 -13.13 1.58 -6.56
CA ALA A 261 -11.81 2.13 -6.40
C ALA A 261 -11.87 3.64 -6.29
N TRP A 262 -10.75 4.21 -5.84
CA TRP A 262 -10.51 5.64 -5.98
C TRP A 262 -10.61 6.06 -7.45
N LYS A 263 -11.37 7.12 -7.72
CA LYS A 263 -11.55 7.70 -9.06
C LYS A 263 -10.76 8.99 -9.19
N ARG A 264 -10.85 9.87 -8.20
CA ARG A 264 -10.10 11.14 -8.17
C ARG A 264 -9.98 11.70 -6.76
N GLY A 265 -8.95 12.54 -6.61
CA GLY A 265 -8.82 13.42 -5.47
C GLY A 265 -9.84 14.55 -5.48
N GLU A 266 -10.18 14.97 -4.27
CA GLU A 266 -10.94 16.17 -3.99
C GLU A 266 -10.57 16.67 -2.58
N THR A 267 -10.79 17.96 -2.33
CA THR A 267 -10.65 18.53 -0.99
C THR A 267 -11.99 18.44 -0.26
N THR A 268 -12.02 17.67 0.82
CA THR A 268 -13.22 17.45 1.66
C THR A 268 -12.89 17.69 3.13
N ALA A 269 -13.92 17.86 3.97
CA ALA A 269 -13.73 18.07 5.40
C ALA A 269 -13.36 16.77 6.13
N SER A 270 -13.67 15.60 5.55
CA SER A 270 -13.32 14.30 6.13
C SER A 270 -12.99 13.23 5.09
N ALA A 271 -12.30 12.17 5.53
CA ALA A 271 -12.06 10.98 4.73
C ALA A 271 -13.36 10.26 4.31
N GLY A 272 -14.42 10.32 5.14
CA GLY A 272 -15.72 9.74 4.82
C GLY A 272 -16.39 10.44 3.64
N GLU A 273 -16.40 11.77 3.63
CA GLU A 273 -16.92 12.56 2.49
C GLU A 273 -16.17 12.28 1.19
N LEU A 274 -14.85 12.13 1.30
CA LEU A 274 -13.99 11.81 0.17
C LEU A 274 -14.23 10.41 -0.40
N MET A 275 -14.40 9.42 0.48
CA MET A 275 -14.80 8.06 0.09
C MET A 275 -16.17 8.09 -0.58
N ALA A 276 -17.14 8.82 -0.01
CA ALA A 276 -18.46 9.00 -0.58
C ALA A 276 -18.43 9.65 -1.97
N PHE A 277 -17.59 10.66 -2.16
CA PHE A 277 -17.37 11.29 -3.46
C PHE A 277 -16.89 10.29 -4.54
N ASN A 278 -16.12 9.28 -4.13
CA ASN A 278 -15.65 8.22 -5.01
C ASN A 278 -16.62 7.04 -5.14
N GLY A 279 -17.76 7.07 -4.42
CA GLY A 279 -18.75 6.00 -4.37
C GLY A 279 -18.38 4.84 -3.44
N LEU A 280 -17.36 5.02 -2.59
CA LEU A 280 -16.93 4.05 -1.58
C LEU A 280 -17.80 4.15 -0.33
N THR A 281 -19.11 3.90 -0.47
CA THR A 281 -20.08 3.93 0.63
C THR A 281 -20.71 2.56 0.85
N ALA A 282 -21.16 2.30 2.09
CA ALA A 282 -21.89 1.08 2.41
C ALA A 282 -23.13 0.90 1.50
N GLU A 283 -23.91 1.96 1.30
CA GLU A 283 -25.09 1.96 0.43
C GLU A 283 -24.76 1.52 -1.01
N ALA A 284 -23.71 2.09 -1.61
CA ALA A 284 -23.34 1.78 -2.99
C ALA A 284 -22.81 0.34 -3.12
N LEU A 285 -22.05 -0.13 -2.13
CA LEU A 285 -21.55 -1.50 -2.06
C LEU A 285 -22.69 -2.51 -1.91
N THR A 286 -23.62 -2.27 -0.97
CA THR A 286 -24.80 -3.13 -0.75
C THR A 286 -25.66 -3.19 -1.99
N LYS A 287 -25.99 -2.04 -2.59
CA LYS A 287 -26.78 -2.00 -3.83
C LYS A 287 -26.14 -2.85 -4.92
N ARG A 288 -24.83 -2.69 -5.15
CA ARG A 288 -24.14 -3.42 -6.20
C ARG A 288 -24.03 -4.92 -5.89
N ALA A 289 -23.83 -5.28 -4.63
CA ALA A 289 -23.83 -6.67 -4.19
C ALA A 289 -25.16 -7.37 -4.54
N ILE A 290 -26.29 -6.75 -4.22
CA ILE A 290 -27.63 -7.26 -4.54
C ILE A 290 -27.82 -7.40 -6.05
N GLU A 291 -27.43 -6.40 -6.84
CA GLU A 291 -27.51 -6.44 -8.31
C GLU A 291 -26.69 -7.57 -8.94
N LEU A 292 -25.58 -7.97 -8.32
CA LEU A 292 -24.75 -9.05 -8.83
C LEU A 292 -25.34 -10.43 -8.52
N VAL A 293 -25.94 -10.62 -7.35
CA VAL A 293 -26.47 -11.94 -6.92
C VAL A 293 -27.90 -12.21 -7.36
N HIS A 294 -28.65 -11.19 -7.79
CA HIS A 294 -29.96 -11.31 -8.42
C HIS A 294 -29.86 -11.27 -9.96
#